data_AF-A0A7W0T9B6-F1
#
_entry.id   AF-A0A7W0T9B6-F1
#
_cell.length_a   1.000
_cell.length_b   1.000
_cell.length_c   1.000
_cell.angle_alpha   90.00
_cell.angle_beta   90.00
_cell.angle_gamma   90.00
#
_symmetry.space_group_name_H-M   'P 1'
#
loop_
_entity.id
_entity.type
_entity.pdbx_description
1 polymer ?
#
loop_
_entity_poly.entity_id
_entity_poly.type
_entity_poly.pdbx_seq_one_letter_code
_entity_poly.pdbx_strand_id
1 'polypeptide(L)'
;MTSVAQLGATTAEPLLIAVIGLLALVIIGLVAMALMLRRRSRQHATPANEPSRAQPTPPMTPVSPRPRQRPAMMRGGGGGGLAIATSTAMVCPTCRTEYHGLTYCTRDARRLVPPEEMLGGLGPIRGITRSAGLVCMACRRAYEPGLRSCPHDGNELVPFPVYNATRPRKRGHTEPAGVVARICPVCGTKYDLNARFCGHDAGELVVIN
;
A
#
# COMPACT_ATOMS: atom_id res chain seq x y z
N MET A 1 -68.33 -8.40 46.49
CA MET A 1 -68.08 -8.39 45.03
C MET A 1 -66.70 -7.81 44.80
N THR A 2 -65.66 -8.66 44.68
CA THR A 2 -64.34 -8.34 44.09
C THR A 2 -63.45 -9.59 44.23
N SER A 3 -63.62 -10.54 43.30
CA SER A 3 -62.65 -11.62 43.09
C SER A 3 -61.67 -11.13 42.02
N VAL A 4 -60.45 -10.80 42.43
CA VAL A 4 -59.36 -10.42 41.52
C VAL A 4 -58.59 -11.69 41.15
N ALA A 5 -58.51 -11.95 39.86
CA ALA A 5 -57.90 -13.12 39.26
C ALA A 5 -56.37 -13.16 39.46
N GLN A 6 -55.88 -14.22 40.10
CA GLN A 6 -54.47 -14.66 40.05
C GLN A 6 -54.30 -15.69 38.93
N LEU A 7 -54.07 -15.23 37.71
CA LEU A 7 -53.75 -16.07 36.55
C LEU A 7 -52.60 -15.40 35.79
N GLY A 8 -51.36 -15.90 35.93
CA GLY A 8 -50.28 -15.45 35.05
C GLY A 8 -48.83 -15.66 35.48
N ALA A 9 -48.51 -16.40 36.56
CA ALA A 9 -47.14 -16.47 37.06
C ALA A 9 -46.31 -17.70 36.62
N THR A 10 -46.88 -18.69 35.91
CA THR A 10 -46.21 -19.99 35.70
C THR A 10 -45.56 -20.20 34.32
N THR A 11 -45.67 -19.26 33.38
CA THR A 11 -45.12 -19.44 32.02
C THR A 11 -43.77 -18.74 31.79
N ALA A 12 -43.27 -17.96 32.75
CA ALA A 12 -42.03 -17.19 32.59
C ALA A 12 -40.75 -18.00 32.83
N GLU A 13 -40.77 -19.03 33.69
CA GLU A 13 -39.60 -19.87 33.98
C GLU A 13 -39.03 -20.61 32.75
N PRO A 14 -39.83 -21.33 31.92
CA PRO A 14 -39.27 -22.06 30.80
C PRO A 14 -38.70 -21.13 29.72
N LEU A 15 -39.29 -19.95 29.55
CA LEU A 15 -38.84 -18.95 28.59
C LEU A 15 -37.49 -18.35 29.02
N LEU A 16 -37.33 -18.05 30.30
CA LEU A 16 -36.08 -17.53 30.85
C LEU A 16 -34.93 -18.55 30.70
N ILE A 17 -35.19 -19.84 30.98
CA ILE A 17 -34.21 -20.91 30.78
C ILE A 17 -33.82 -21.02 29.28
N ALA A 18 -34.79 -20.95 28.38
CA ALA A 18 -34.53 -21.01 26.94
C ALA A 18 -33.68 -19.83 26.44
N VAL A 19 -33.94 -18.60 26.92
CA VAL A 19 -33.18 -17.41 26.57
C VAL A 19 -31.73 -17.50 27.08
N ILE A 20 -31.53 -17.94 28.33
CA ILE A 20 -30.19 -18.14 28.89
C ILE A 20 -29.43 -19.20 28.09
N GLY A 21 -30.08 -20.32 27.74
CA GLY A 21 -29.47 -21.38 26.93
C GLY A 21 -29.04 -20.89 25.55
N LEU A 22 -29.88 -20.08 24.88
CA LEU A 22 -29.56 -19.52 23.56
C LEU A 22 -28.41 -18.50 23.64
N LEU A 23 -28.39 -17.64 24.67
CA LEU A 23 -27.29 -16.70 24.91
C LEU A 23 -25.96 -17.43 25.15
N ALA A 24 -25.97 -18.49 25.96
CA ALA A 24 -24.78 -19.30 26.22
C ALA A 24 -24.22 -19.94 24.93
N LEU A 25 -25.09 -20.48 24.07
CA LEU A 25 -24.69 -21.04 22.76
C LEU A 25 -24.06 -19.99 21.84
N VAL A 26 -24.62 -18.78 21.77
CA VAL A 26 -24.07 -17.68 20.96
C VAL A 26 -22.69 -17.28 21.47
N ILE A 27 -22.51 -17.16 22.79
CA ILE A 27 -21.22 -16.80 23.39
C ILE A 27 -20.17 -17.88 23.09
N ILE A 28 -20.50 -19.16 23.24
CA ILE A 28 -19.60 -20.28 22.91
C ILE A 28 -19.19 -20.23 21.43
N GLY A 29 -20.14 -19.98 20.53
CA GLY A 29 -19.88 -19.85 19.09
C GLY A 29 -18.92 -18.70 18.76
N LEU A 30 -19.11 -17.53 19.37
CA LEU A 30 -18.23 -16.37 19.18
C LEU A 30 -16.81 -16.63 19.71
N VAL A 31 -16.68 -17.28 20.87
CA VAL A 31 -15.38 -17.66 21.43
C VAL A 31 -14.67 -18.67 20.52
N ALA A 32 -15.37 -19.70 20.03
CA ALA A 32 -14.80 -20.67 19.10
C ALA A 32 -14.35 -20.01 17.78
N MET A 33 -15.15 -19.10 17.23
CA MET A 33 -14.81 -18.34 16.02
C MET A 33 -13.59 -17.43 16.25
N ALA A 34 -13.51 -16.73 17.38
CA ALA A 34 -12.36 -15.90 17.73
C ALA A 34 -11.07 -16.72 17.87
N LEU A 35 -11.15 -17.92 18.48
CA LEU A 35 -10.02 -18.84 18.59
C LEU A 35 -9.58 -19.38 17.22
N MET A 36 -10.52 -19.72 16.33
CA MET A 36 -10.23 -20.11 14.93
C MET A 36 -9.51 -19.01 14.16
N LEU A 37 -9.97 -17.75 14.28
CA LEU A 37 -9.32 -16.60 13.63
C LEU A 37 -7.92 -16.34 14.16
N ARG A 38 -7.71 -16.45 15.49
CA ARG A 38 -6.37 -16.37 16.11
C ARG A 38 -5.45 -17.51 15.66
N ARG A 39 -5.99 -18.71 15.45
CA ARG A 39 -5.19 -19.85 14.98
C ARG A 39 -4.73 -19.65 13.54
N ARG A 40 -5.62 -19.15 12.66
CA ARG A 40 -5.26 -18.80 11.27
C ARG A 40 -4.21 -17.70 11.19
N SER A 41 -4.31 -16.65 12.03
CA SER A 41 -3.30 -15.59 12.03
C SER A 41 -1.92 -16.08 12.45
N ARG A 42 -1.83 -17.08 13.34
CA ARG A 42 -0.57 -17.70 13.75
C ARG A 42 0.04 -18.58 12.65
N GLN A 43 -0.78 -19.25 11.83
CA GLN A 43 -0.28 -20.08 10.73
C GLN A 43 0.35 -19.24 9.59
N HIS A 44 -0.08 -17.99 9.42
CA HIS A 44 0.52 -17.06 8.45
C HIS A 44 1.76 -16.33 8.96
N ALA A 45 2.16 -16.52 10.22
CA ALA A 45 3.48 -16.13 10.67
C ALA A 45 4.50 -17.17 10.16
N THR A 46 4.79 -17.12 8.87
CA THR A 46 5.92 -17.84 8.28
C THR A 46 7.17 -17.47 9.09
N PRO A 47 7.95 -18.44 9.61
CA PRO A 47 9.15 -18.13 10.38
C PRO A 47 10.07 -17.31 9.48
N ALA A 48 10.23 -16.04 9.85
CA ALA A 48 11.16 -15.15 9.19
C ALA A 48 12.57 -15.70 9.43
N ASN A 49 13.20 -16.08 8.33
CA ASN A 49 14.63 -15.91 8.13
C ASN A 49 15.50 -16.73 9.10
N GLU A 50 15.59 -18.03 8.84
CA GLU A 50 16.82 -18.75 9.16
C GLU A 50 17.95 -18.02 8.43
N PRO A 51 18.95 -17.43 9.14
CA PRO A 51 20.01 -16.67 8.52
C PRO A 51 20.75 -17.59 7.56
N SER A 52 20.60 -17.29 6.27
CA SER A 52 21.26 -18.00 5.19
C SER A 52 22.74 -18.08 5.51
N ARG A 53 23.17 -19.30 5.87
CA ARG A 53 24.54 -19.66 6.18
C ARG A 53 25.42 -19.19 5.02
N ALA A 54 26.29 -18.24 5.28
CA ALA A 54 27.20 -17.64 4.33
C ALA A 54 27.83 -18.73 3.45
N GLN A 55 27.46 -18.72 2.16
CA GLN A 55 28.07 -19.58 1.18
C GLN A 55 29.50 -19.09 0.96
N PRO A 56 30.54 -19.93 1.09
CA PRO A 56 31.92 -19.52 0.88
C PRO A 56 32.10 -19.03 -0.56
N THR A 57 32.52 -17.77 -0.71
CA THR A 57 32.90 -17.20 -2.00
C THR A 57 34.05 -18.01 -2.61
N PRO A 58 33.95 -18.46 -3.88
CA PRO A 58 35.07 -19.11 -4.55
C PRO A 58 36.24 -18.12 -4.76
N PRO A 59 37.49 -18.59 -4.73
CA PRO A 59 38.67 -17.75 -4.89
C PRO A 59 38.71 -17.13 -6.30
N MET A 60 38.83 -15.81 -6.33
CA MET A 60 39.02 -15.02 -7.56
C MET A 60 40.34 -15.41 -8.24
N THR A 61 40.26 -15.85 -9.49
CA THR A 61 41.43 -15.99 -10.38
C THR A 61 41.95 -14.62 -10.82
N PRO A 62 43.28 -14.39 -10.84
CA PRO A 62 43.86 -13.13 -11.29
C PRO A 62 43.66 -12.92 -12.79
N VAL A 63 42.95 -11.85 -13.15
CA VAL A 63 42.77 -11.40 -14.54
C VAL A 63 44.05 -10.73 -15.03
N SER A 64 44.60 -11.24 -16.13
CA SER A 64 45.79 -10.71 -16.82
C SER A 64 45.56 -9.29 -17.35
N PRO A 65 46.56 -8.39 -17.28
CA PRO A 65 46.46 -7.01 -17.76
C PRO A 65 46.41 -6.96 -19.30
N ARG A 66 45.31 -6.44 -19.85
CA ARG A 66 45.15 -6.22 -21.29
C ARG A 66 45.91 -4.95 -21.72
N PRO A 67 46.71 -4.98 -22.80
CA PRO A 67 47.50 -3.84 -23.24
C PRO A 67 46.63 -2.69 -23.75
N ARG A 68 47.00 -1.50 -23.29
CA ARG A 68 46.37 -0.19 -23.52
C ARG A 68 46.70 0.30 -24.94
N GLN A 69 45.74 0.26 -25.86
CA GLN A 69 45.87 0.94 -27.17
C GLN A 69 45.76 2.46 -26.96
N ARG A 70 46.79 3.19 -27.37
CA ARG A 70 46.80 4.66 -27.50
C ARG A 70 46.12 5.05 -28.81
N PRO A 71 45.06 5.88 -28.81
CA PRO A 71 44.63 6.61 -29.99
C PRO A 71 45.51 7.85 -30.19
N ALA A 72 45.88 8.07 -31.45
CA ALA A 72 46.69 9.18 -31.92
C ALA A 72 46.00 10.54 -31.73
N MET A 73 46.83 11.55 -31.50
CA MET A 73 46.47 12.96 -31.43
C MET A 73 45.86 13.42 -32.76
N MET A 74 44.61 13.89 -32.74
CA MET A 74 44.09 14.80 -33.75
C MET A 74 43.85 16.16 -33.11
N ARG A 75 44.61 17.13 -33.63
CA ARG A 75 44.64 18.54 -33.31
C ARG A 75 43.77 19.25 -34.32
N GLY A 76 42.73 19.96 -33.88
CA GLY A 76 42.06 20.93 -34.75
C GLY A 76 40.64 21.32 -34.35
N GLY A 77 40.44 22.63 -34.18
CA GLY A 77 39.17 23.28 -34.51
C GLY A 77 38.30 23.65 -33.32
N GLY A 78 38.25 24.93 -32.99
CA GLY A 78 37.41 25.48 -31.94
C GLY A 78 35.91 25.41 -32.25
N GLY A 79 35.15 25.17 -31.19
CA GLY A 79 33.70 25.32 -31.13
C GLY A 79 33.34 25.18 -29.66
N GLY A 80 32.87 26.27 -29.05
CA GLY A 80 32.42 26.31 -27.66
C GLY A 80 31.16 25.48 -27.44
N GLY A 81 31.27 24.16 -27.58
CA GLY A 81 30.28 23.20 -27.13
C GLY A 81 30.43 23.04 -25.63
N LEU A 82 29.46 23.54 -24.88
CA LEU A 82 29.19 23.11 -23.51
C LEU A 82 29.25 21.58 -23.51
N ALA A 83 30.33 21.01 -22.98
CA ALA A 83 30.45 19.59 -22.78
C ALA A 83 29.28 19.21 -21.89
N ILE A 84 28.29 18.55 -22.49
CA ILE A 84 27.23 17.85 -21.79
C ILE A 84 27.98 16.79 -20.99
N ALA A 85 28.37 17.14 -19.77
CA ALA A 85 28.57 16.15 -18.74
C ALA A 85 27.24 15.41 -18.73
N THR A 86 27.23 14.19 -19.28
CA THR A 86 26.11 13.28 -19.21
C THR A 86 25.94 12.93 -17.74
N SER A 87 25.35 13.87 -16.99
CA SER A 87 25.07 13.76 -15.59
C SER A 87 24.05 12.64 -15.49
N THR A 88 24.49 11.47 -15.03
CA THR A 88 23.64 10.35 -14.60
C THR A 88 22.92 10.70 -13.30
N ALA A 89 22.51 11.96 -13.16
CA ALA A 89 21.82 12.49 -12.02
C ALA A 89 20.33 12.30 -12.26
N MET A 90 19.66 11.72 -11.29
CA MET A 90 18.26 11.37 -11.34
C MET A 90 17.56 12.11 -10.19
N VAL A 91 16.43 12.75 -10.46
CA VAL A 91 15.71 13.62 -9.51
C VAL A 91 14.40 12.96 -9.08
N CYS A 92 14.08 13.03 -7.79
CA CYS A 92 12.79 12.55 -7.31
C CYS A 92 11.67 13.54 -7.68
N PRO A 93 10.58 13.11 -8.34
CA PRO A 93 9.50 14.01 -8.74
C PRO A 93 8.70 14.57 -7.56
N THR A 94 8.74 13.94 -6.38
CA THR A 94 8.00 14.39 -5.19
C THR A 94 8.82 15.31 -4.32
N CYS A 95 10.03 14.89 -3.92
CA CYS A 95 10.87 15.65 -2.99
C CYS A 95 11.91 16.54 -3.68
N ARG A 96 12.03 16.46 -5.02
CA ARG A 96 12.97 17.23 -5.85
C ARG A 96 14.44 17.10 -5.43
N THR A 97 14.78 16.02 -4.75
CA THR A 97 16.16 15.70 -4.37
C THR A 97 16.85 14.96 -5.52
N GLU A 98 18.09 15.35 -5.80
CA GLU A 98 18.94 14.76 -6.83
C GLU A 98 19.77 13.60 -6.26
N TYR A 99 19.93 12.55 -7.06
CA TYR A 99 20.62 11.33 -6.67
C TYR A 99 21.50 10.85 -7.84
N HIS A 100 22.66 10.25 -7.54
CA HIS A 100 23.58 9.72 -8.55
C HIS A 100 23.69 8.21 -8.43
N GLY A 101 23.57 7.51 -9.57
CA GLY A 101 23.69 6.05 -9.62
C GLY A 101 22.53 5.27 -8.97
N LEU A 102 21.50 5.96 -8.51
CA LEU A 102 20.28 5.37 -7.95
C LEU A 102 19.12 5.57 -8.92
N THR A 103 18.22 4.59 -8.97
CA THR A 103 17.04 4.60 -9.84
C THR A 103 15.74 4.92 -9.08
N TYR A 104 15.74 4.87 -7.74
CA TYR A 104 14.57 5.14 -6.88
C TYR A 104 14.92 6.07 -5.72
N CYS A 105 13.97 6.91 -5.31
CA CYS A 105 14.10 7.81 -4.17
C CYS A 105 13.99 7.03 -2.86
N THR A 106 14.88 7.33 -1.92
CA THR A 106 14.91 6.68 -0.60
C THR A 106 13.78 7.12 0.33
N ARG A 107 13.05 8.21 0.02
CA ARG A 107 12.04 8.81 0.92
C ARG A 107 10.60 8.40 0.60
N ASP A 108 10.25 8.31 -0.67
CA ASP A 108 8.91 7.97 -1.16
C ASP A 108 8.88 6.74 -2.09
N ALA A 109 10.03 6.09 -2.27
CA ALA A 109 10.24 4.92 -3.14
C ALA A 109 9.82 5.13 -4.60
N ARG A 110 9.67 6.38 -5.05
CA ARG A 110 9.33 6.67 -6.46
C ARG A 110 10.56 6.59 -7.35
N ARG A 111 10.36 6.19 -8.61
CA ARG A 111 11.43 6.18 -9.61
C ARG A 111 11.94 7.59 -9.81
N LEU A 112 13.26 7.73 -9.76
CA LEU A 112 13.94 8.97 -10.05
C LEU A 112 13.86 9.20 -11.57
N VAL A 113 13.64 10.43 -11.97
CA VAL A 113 13.54 10.85 -13.38
C VAL A 113 14.70 11.78 -13.72
N PRO A 114 15.26 11.70 -14.94
CA PRO A 114 16.30 12.62 -15.37
C PRO A 114 15.82 14.08 -15.23
N PRO A 115 16.70 15.02 -14.84
CA PRO A 115 16.32 16.43 -14.66
C PRO A 115 15.76 17.06 -15.94
N GLU A 116 16.17 16.57 -17.12
CA GLU A 116 15.66 17.02 -18.42
C GLU A 116 14.16 16.70 -18.58
N GLU A 117 13.70 15.55 -18.06
CA GLU A 117 12.29 15.16 -18.07
C GLU A 117 11.46 16.00 -17.08
N MET A 118 12.07 16.49 -16.00
CA MET A 118 11.41 17.39 -15.05
C MET A 118 11.22 18.81 -15.58
N LEU A 119 12.17 19.33 -16.37
CA LEU A 119 12.09 20.68 -16.95
C LEU A 119 11.35 20.72 -18.29
N GLY A 120 11.31 19.60 -19.03
CA GLY A 120 10.67 19.49 -20.35
C GLY A 120 9.14 19.46 -20.37
N GLY A 121 8.47 20.19 -19.46
CA GLY A 121 7.02 20.21 -19.22
C GLY A 121 6.10 20.66 -20.38
N LEU A 122 6.56 20.56 -21.63
CA LEU A 122 5.82 20.90 -22.86
C LEU A 122 5.61 19.70 -23.81
N GLY A 123 5.96 18.47 -23.40
CA GLY A 123 5.51 17.27 -24.11
C GLY A 123 3.99 17.07 -23.94
N PRO A 124 3.19 17.00 -25.01
CA PRO A 124 1.74 16.87 -24.88
C PRO A 124 1.41 15.46 -24.35
N ILE A 125 0.72 15.41 -23.21
CA ILE A 125 -0.08 14.25 -22.77
C ILE A 125 0.74 12.97 -22.45
N ARG A 126 1.77 13.06 -21.61
CA ARG A 126 2.26 11.89 -20.83
C ARG A 126 2.22 12.08 -19.30
N GLY A 127 1.68 13.20 -18.83
CA GLY A 127 1.45 13.47 -17.40
C GLY A 127 0.17 12.86 -16.80
N ILE A 128 -0.68 12.20 -17.60
CA ILE A 128 -1.96 11.64 -17.15
C ILE A 128 -2.01 10.12 -17.23
N THR A 129 -1.24 9.49 -18.12
CA THR A 129 -0.90 8.07 -18.01
C THR A 129 0.21 7.95 -16.96
N ARG A 130 -0.15 8.23 -15.70
CA ARG A 130 0.45 7.58 -14.54
C ARG A 130 0.21 6.11 -14.78
N SER A 131 1.09 5.46 -15.51
CA SER A 131 1.09 4.02 -15.67
C SER A 131 0.99 3.50 -14.25
N ALA A 132 -0.20 3.01 -13.91
CA ALA A 132 -0.52 2.66 -12.55
C ALA A 132 0.54 1.66 -12.11
N GLY A 133 1.46 2.11 -11.24
CA GLY A 133 2.58 1.29 -10.84
C GLY A 133 2.09 -0.07 -10.38
N LEU A 134 2.83 -1.12 -10.68
CA LEU A 134 2.45 -2.44 -10.22
C LEU A 134 2.85 -2.54 -8.75
N VAL A 135 2.02 -3.15 -7.90
CA VAL A 135 2.26 -3.27 -6.45
C VAL A 135 2.41 -4.74 -6.12
N CYS A 136 3.43 -5.09 -5.34
CA CYS A 136 3.53 -6.44 -4.80
C CYS A 136 2.52 -6.62 -3.67
N MET A 137 1.65 -7.63 -3.74
CA MET A 137 0.69 -7.90 -2.66
C MET A 137 1.34 -8.35 -1.34
N ALA A 138 2.56 -8.92 -1.41
CA ALA A 138 3.31 -9.36 -0.24
C ALA A 138 4.04 -8.21 0.47
N CYS A 139 5.02 -7.58 -0.18
CA CYS A 139 5.81 -6.50 0.43
C CYS A 139 5.19 -5.10 0.31
N ARG A 140 4.09 -4.94 -0.45
CA ARG A 140 3.33 -3.68 -0.63
C ARG A 140 4.14 -2.51 -1.21
N ARG A 141 5.26 -2.80 -1.86
CA ARG A 141 6.05 -1.81 -2.61
C ARG A 141 5.47 -1.61 -4.01
N ALA A 142 5.54 -0.38 -4.50
CA ALA A 142 5.16 -0.02 -5.86
C ALA A 142 6.38 -0.11 -6.79
N TYR A 143 6.14 -0.52 -8.03
CA TYR A 143 7.13 -0.74 -9.07
C TYR A 143 6.66 -0.12 -10.38
N GLU A 144 7.61 0.08 -11.29
CA GLU A 144 7.33 0.62 -12.61
C GLU A 144 6.55 -0.40 -13.48
N PRO A 145 5.61 0.05 -14.34
CA PRO A 145 5.02 -0.82 -15.38
C PRO A 145 6.10 -1.52 -16.23
N GLY A 146 6.07 -2.85 -16.29
CA GLY A 146 6.98 -3.63 -17.13
C GLY A 146 7.62 -4.81 -16.39
N LEU A 147 7.74 -4.73 -15.06
CA LEU A 147 8.07 -5.90 -14.24
C LEU A 147 6.82 -6.74 -13.99
N ARG A 148 6.85 -8.04 -14.28
CA ARG A 148 5.73 -8.96 -13.94
C ARG A 148 5.82 -9.52 -12.53
N SER A 149 7.03 -9.58 -11.97
CA SER A 149 7.32 -10.22 -10.69
C SER A 149 8.13 -9.30 -9.78
N CYS A 150 7.87 -9.40 -8.48
CA CYS A 150 8.56 -8.66 -7.43
C CYS A 150 10.02 -9.13 -7.34
N PRO A 151 11.02 -8.23 -7.45
CA PRO A 151 12.42 -8.59 -7.33
C PRO A 151 12.82 -9.01 -5.90
N HIS A 152 12.01 -8.67 -4.89
CA HIS A 152 12.27 -9.07 -3.50
C HIS A 152 11.67 -10.44 -3.15
N ASP A 153 10.46 -10.73 -3.61
CA ASP A 153 9.67 -11.89 -3.14
C ASP A 153 9.30 -12.87 -4.26
N GLY A 154 9.57 -12.55 -5.53
CA GLY A 154 9.15 -13.32 -6.71
C GLY A 154 7.64 -13.26 -7.02
N ASN A 155 6.81 -12.72 -6.12
CA ASN A 155 5.36 -12.63 -6.28
C ASN A 155 4.94 -11.75 -7.46
N GLU A 156 3.81 -12.09 -8.08
CA GLU A 156 3.25 -11.32 -9.19
C GLU A 156 2.87 -9.90 -8.74
N LEU A 157 3.24 -8.92 -9.56
CA LEU A 157 2.92 -7.52 -9.31
C LEU A 157 1.54 -7.19 -9.89
N VAL A 158 0.67 -6.63 -9.07
CA VAL A 158 -0.71 -6.29 -9.47
C VAL A 158 -0.85 -4.81 -9.79
N PRO A 159 -1.63 -4.41 -10.80
CA PRO A 159 -1.87 -2.98 -11.08
C PRO A 159 -2.42 -2.24 -9.85
N PHE A 160 -1.94 -1.02 -9.60
CA PHE A 160 -2.37 -0.21 -8.46
C PHE A 160 -3.91 -0.11 -8.28
N PRO A 161 -4.74 0.04 -9.34
CA PRO A 161 -6.20 0.00 -9.21
C PRO A 161 -6.72 -1.32 -8.64
N VAL A 162 -6.19 -2.45 -9.11
CA VAL A 162 -6.56 -3.80 -8.65
C VAL A 162 -6.14 -3.99 -7.20
N TYR A 163 -4.93 -3.56 -6.85
CA TYR A 163 -4.45 -3.58 -5.47
C TYR A 163 -5.34 -2.73 -4.54
N ASN A 164 -5.75 -1.53 -4.95
CA ASN A 164 -6.64 -0.69 -4.15
C ASN A 164 -8.06 -1.25 -4.00
N ALA A 165 -8.54 -2.01 -4.99
CA ALA A 165 -9.84 -2.68 -4.93
C ALA A 165 -9.81 -3.93 -4.04
N THR A 166 -8.71 -4.68 -4.05
CA THR A 166 -8.56 -5.96 -3.33
C THR A 166 -7.96 -5.83 -1.93
N ARG A 167 -7.20 -4.77 -1.64
CA ARG A 167 -6.65 -4.58 -0.30
C ARG A 167 -7.81 -4.48 0.70
N PRO A 168 -7.78 -5.23 1.81
CA PRO A 168 -8.70 -4.99 2.91
C PRO A 168 -8.55 -3.52 3.30
N ARG A 169 -9.57 -2.72 3.02
CA ARG A 169 -9.64 -1.37 3.60
C ARG A 169 -9.71 -1.62 5.09
N LYS A 170 -8.57 -1.49 5.77
CA LYS A 170 -8.51 -1.43 7.22
C LYS A 170 -9.50 -0.31 7.54
N ARG A 171 -10.70 -0.67 8.02
CA ARG A 171 -11.70 0.29 8.45
C ARG A 171 -11.01 1.03 9.57
N GLY A 172 -10.45 2.18 9.22
CA GLY A 172 -9.80 3.04 10.17
C GLY A 172 -10.88 3.43 11.13
N HIS A 173 -10.76 2.97 12.36
CA HIS A 173 -11.35 3.63 13.51
C HIS A 173 -10.65 5.00 13.65
N THR A 174 -10.86 5.89 12.68
CA THR A 174 -10.84 7.32 12.96
C THR A 174 -12.22 7.61 13.47
N GLU A 175 -12.42 7.31 14.75
CA GLU A 175 -13.52 7.87 15.52
C GLU A 175 -13.40 9.39 15.35
N PRO A 176 -14.38 10.06 14.69
CA PRO A 176 -14.30 11.50 14.52
C PRO A 176 -14.33 12.11 15.92
N ALA A 177 -13.30 12.89 16.25
CA ALA A 177 -13.19 13.57 17.51
C ALA A 177 -14.33 14.59 17.64
N GLY A 178 -15.47 14.18 18.20
CA GLY A 178 -16.54 14.98 18.82
C GLY A 178 -17.19 16.13 18.04
N VAL A 179 -16.71 16.50 16.86
CA VAL A 179 -17.14 17.68 16.11
C VAL A 179 -17.85 17.21 14.84
N VAL A 180 -19.15 17.47 14.80
CA VAL A 180 -20.15 17.29 13.71
C VAL A 180 -19.59 16.73 12.40
N ALA A 181 -19.59 15.40 12.22
CA ALA A 181 -19.09 14.76 11.01
C ALA A 181 -20.12 14.81 9.86
N ARG A 182 -19.67 15.04 8.62
CA ARG A 182 -20.50 14.89 7.42
C ARG A 182 -20.62 13.43 7.03
N ILE A 183 -21.76 12.99 6.51
CA ILE A 183 -21.98 11.60 6.07
C ILE A 183 -22.22 11.54 4.56
N CYS A 184 -21.74 10.48 3.91
CA CYS A 184 -22.17 10.15 2.55
C CYS A 184 -23.53 9.42 2.60
N PRO A 185 -24.57 9.89 1.88
CA PRO A 185 -25.89 9.24 1.88
C PRO A 185 -25.88 7.88 1.18
N VAL A 186 -24.93 7.64 0.28
CA VAL A 186 -24.82 6.39 -0.49
C VAL A 186 -24.10 5.31 0.32
N CYS A 187 -22.96 5.64 0.92
CA CYS A 187 -22.11 4.64 1.58
C CYS A 187 -22.13 4.69 3.12
N GLY A 188 -22.79 5.69 3.72
CA GLY A 188 -22.91 5.83 5.17
C GLY A 188 -21.58 6.15 5.90
N THR A 189 -20.51 6.43 5.15
CA THR A 189 -19.20 6.73 5.75
C THR A 189 -19.18 8.17 6.27
N LYS A 190 -18.64 8.34 7.48
CA LYS A 190 -18.46 9.65 8.12
C LYS A 190 -17.13 10.26 7.69
N TYR A 191 -17.13 11.55 7.43
CA TYR A 191 -16.00 12.34 6.98
C TYR A 191 -15.83 13.59 7.86
N ASP A 192 -14.63 14.15 7.82
CA ASP A 192 -14.30 15.40 8.50
C ASP A 192 -15.10 16.58 7.91
N LEU A 193 -15.33 17.65 8.68
CA LEU A 193 -16.10 18.84 8.24
C LEU A 193 -15.52 19.51 6.99
N ASN A 194 -14.21 19.40 6.80
CA ASN A 194 -13.50 19.97 5.66
C ASN A 194 -13.75 19.21 4.36
N ALA A 195 -14.28 17.98 4.41
CA ALA A 195 -14.60 17.20 3.22
C ALA A 195 -15.98 17.61 2.66
N ARG A 196 -16.03 17.98 1.37
CA ARG A 196 -17.29 18.31 0.68
C ARG A 196 -17.89 17.13 -0.09
N PHE A 197 -17.06 16.20 -0.53
CA PHE A 197 -17.44 15.08 -1.38
C PHE A 197 -16.95 13.75 -0.82
N CYS A 198 -17.73 12.71 -1.05
CA CYS A 198 -17.32 11.36 -0.68
C CYS A 198 -16.18 10.89 -1.58
N GLY A 199 -15.07 10.45 -0.98
CA GLY A 199 -13.95 9.87 -1.74
C GLY A 199 -14.27 8.53 -2.43
N HIS A 200 -15.48 7.97 -2.23
CA HIS A 200 -15.87 6.68 -2.79
C HIS A 200 -16.74 6.80 -4.05
N ASP A 201 -17.77 7.64 -4.00
CA ASP A 201 -18.79 7.84 -5.05
C ASP A 201 -18.87 9.28 -5.56
N ALA A 202 -18.02 10.19 -5.07
CA ALA A 202 -18.02 11.62 -5.38
C ALA A 202 -19.34 12.36 -5.09
N GLY A 203 -20.31 11.72 -4.42
CA GLY A 203 -21.54 12.34 -3.96
C GLY A 203 -21.29 13.43 -2.92
N GLU A 204 -22.17 14.43 -2.88
CA GLU A 204 -22.12 15.51 -1.89
C GLU A 204 -22.39 14.96 -0.49
N LEU A 205 -21.54 15.37 0.47
CA LEU A 205 -21.65 14.92 1.85
C LEU A 205 -22.65 15.78 2.61
N VAL A 206 -23.62 15.12 3.26
CA VAL A 206 -24.68 15.77 4.03
C VAL A 206 -24.23 15.94 5.48
N VAL A 207 -24.42 17.14 6.02
CA VAL A 207 -24.17 17.42 7.45
C VAL A 207 -25.35 16.83 8.24
N ILE A 208 -25.05 15.93 9.18
CA ILE A 208 -26.05 15.48 10.17
C ILE A 208 -25.77 16.25 11.45
N ASN A 209 -26.72 17.10 11.85
CA ASN A 209 -26.77 17.72 13.17
C ASN A 209 -27.45 16.80 14.19
#